data_AF-A0A4D6MHK0-F1
#
_entry.id   AF-A0A4D6MHK0-F1
#
_cell.length_a   1.000
_cell.length_b   1.000
_cell.length_c   1.000
_cell.angle_alpha   90.00
_cell.angle_beta   90.00
_cell.angle_gamma   90.00
#
_symmetry.space_group_name_H-M   'P 1'
#
loop_
_entity.id
_entity.type
_entity.pdbx_description
1 polymer ?
#
loop_
_entity_poly.entity_id
_entity_poly.type
_entity_poly.pdbx_seq_one_letter_code
_entity_poly.pdbx_strand_id
1 'polypeptide(L)'
;MCLVLLYITICLEHTNYDTNSNPLLASNEAEISKLLTNMCKRNAENRSKLKINHTGGSKKLKRKIAEIMMKTGQPVSRGNLYIHTHMRADGTYINEEARIVRMSVPAELLDVIQQQSSNDHHSSSNANTRQP
;
A
#
# COMPACT_ATOMS: atom_id res chain seq x y z
N MET A 1 36.50 42.54 9.99
CA MET A 1 36.14 41.31 10.71
C MET A 1 35.33 41.56 11.99
N CYS A 2 34.57 42.67 12.12
CA CYS A 2 33.81 42.96 13.35
C CYS A 2 32.30 43.17 13.12
N LEU A 3 31.88 43.66 11.94
CA LEU A 3 30.45 43.91 11.65
C LEU A 3 29.66 42.66 11.24
N VAL A 4 30.31 41.69 10.58
CA VAL A 4 29.65 40.44 10.14
C VAL A 4 29.32 39.54 11.31
N LEU A 5 30.21 39.49 12.32
CA LEU A 5 29.96 38.73 13.54
C LEU A 5 28.90 39.40 14.41
N LEU A 6 28.85 40.74 14.45
CA LEU A 6 27.79 41.47 15.16
C LEU A 6 26.41 41.27 14.50
N TYR A 7 26.34 41.23 13.16
CA TYR A 7 25.09 40.92 12.44
C TYR A 7 24.61 39.49 12.71
N ILE A 8 25.52 38.51 12.76
CA ILE A 8 25.18 37.11 13.09
C ILE A 8 24.67 37.00 14.54
N THR A 9 25.29 37.70 15.50
CA THR A 9 24.83 37.69 16.91
C THR A 9 23.47 38.39 17.06
N ILE A 10 23.27 39.55 16.43
CA ILE A 10 21.97 40.26 16.45
C ILE A 10 20.87 39.42 15.78
N CYS A 11 21.17 38.73 14.67
CA CYS A 11 20.23 37.82 14.02
C CYS A 11 19.93 36.55 14.86
N LEU A 12 20.89 36.07 15.65
CA LEU A 12 20.69 34.95 16.58
C LEU A 12 19.91 35.35 17.84
N GLU A 13 20.03 36.59 18.33
CA GLU A 13 19.23 37.10 19.45
C GLU A 13 17.76 37.34 19.05
N HIS A 14 17.50 37.81 17.82
CA HIS A 14 16.14 38.03 17.31
C HIS A 14 15.41 36.75 16.84
N THR A 15 16.04 35.57 16.94
CA THR A 15 15.41 34.27 16.60
C THR A 15 15.36 33.29 17.76
N ASN A 16 15.37 33.77 19.02
CA ASN A 16 14.75 33.02 20.11
C ASN A 16 13.23 33.04 19.93
N TYR A 17 12.74 32.38 18.89
CA TYR A 17 11.35 31.96 18.85
C TYR A 17 11.26 30.80 19.84
N ASP A 18 11.00 31.16 21.09
CA ASP A 18 10.72 30.23 22.16
C ASP A 18 9.51 29.39 21.74
N THR A 19 9.77 28.16 21.31
CA THR A 19 8.72 27.21 20.93
C THR A 19 7.83 26.83 22.11
N ASN A 20 8.16 27.24 23.35
CA ASN A 20 7.40 26.96 24.56
C ASN A 20 6.44 28.07 25.02
N SER A 21 6.30 29.18 24.29
CA SER A 21 5.39 30.28 24.67
C SER A 21 4.19 30.44 23.74
N ASN A 22 3.70 29.35 23.12
CA ASN A 22 2.41 29.37 22.43
C ASN A 22 1.43 28.32 22.99
N PRO A 23 0.57 28.68 23.97
CA PRO A 23 -0.41 27.76 24.56
C PRO A 23 -1.46 27.26 23.55
N LEU A 24 -1.68 27.95 22.43
CA LEU A 24 -2.52 27.44 21.32
C LEU A 24 -1.89 26.25 20.60
N LEU A 25 -0.55 26.16 20.61
CA LEU A 25 0.21 25.02 20.08
C LEU A 25 0.09 23.81 21.03
N ALA A 26 0.27 24.01 22.33
CA ALA A 26 0.14 22.93 23.31
C ALA A 26 -1.28 22.32 23.38
N SER A 27 -2.32 23.14 23.25
CA SER A 27 -3.71 22.66 23.21
C SER A 27 -3.99 21.84 21.95
N ASN A 28 -3.43 22.26 20.80
CA ASN A 28 -3.60 21.52 19.56
C ASN A 28 -2.80 20.21 19.55
N GLU A 29 -1.63 20.16 20.18
CA GLU A 29 -0.84 18.93 20.34
C GLU A 29 -1.55 17.90 21.24
N ALA A 30 -2.13 18.35 22.34
CA ALA A 30 -2.91 17.48 23.24
C ALA A 30 -4.16 16.92 22.54
N GLU A 31 -4.84 17.75 21.74
CA GLU A 31 -6.01 17.34 20.95
C GLU A 31 -5.63 16.36 19.83
N ILE A 32 -4.53 16.64 19.11
CA ILE A 32 -3.96 15.74 18.09
C ILE A 32 -3.56 14.40 18.73
N SER A 33 -2.90 14.41 19.89
CA SER A 33 -2.51 13.19 20.62
C SER A 33 -3.72 12.34 21.03
N LYS A 34 -4.79 13.00 21.49
CA LYS A 34 -6.06 12.35 21.81
C LYS A 34 -6.71 11.71 20.58
N LEU A 35 -6.75 12.44 19.45
CA LEU A 35 -7.27 11.93 18.18
C LEU A 35 -6.47 10.72 17.70
N LEU A 36 -5.14 10.79 17.74
CA LEU A 36 -4.25 9.70 17.34
C LEU A 36 -4.48 8.45 18.21
N THR A 37 -4.60 8.62 19.53
CA THR A 37 -4.88 7.53 20.47
C THR A 37 -6.22 6.86 20.15
N ASN A 38 -7.26 7.65 19.85
CA ASN A 38 -8.57 7.12 19.47
C ASN A 38 -8.54 6.37 18.13
N MET A 39 -7.79 6.89 17.15
CA MET A 39 -7.57 6.20 15.87
C MET A 39 -6.82 4.87 16.08
N CYS A 40 -5.81 4.84 16.94
CA CYS A 40 -5.07 3.63 17.27
C CYS A 40 -5.95 2.54 17.90
N LYS A 41 -6.82 2.92 18.85
CA LYS A 41 -7.79 2.00 19.48
C LYS A 41 -8.76 1.42 18.45
N ARG A 42 -9.37 2.28 17.62
CA ARG A 42 -10.26 1.85 16.53
C ARG A 42 -9.55 0.92 15.54
N ASN A 43 -8.30 1.22 15.19
CA ASN A 43 -7.51 0.36 14.31
C ASN A 43 -7.21 -1.00 14.95
N ALA A 44 -7.02 -1.07 16.26
CA ALA A 44 -6.85 -2.34 16.98
C ALA A 44 -8.13 -3.17 16.96
N GLU A 45 -9.29 -2.56 17.23
CA GLU A 45 -10.60 -3.22 17.13
C GLU A 45 -10.92 -3.66 15.70
N ASN A 46 -10.53 -2.91 14.69
CA ASN A 46 -10.74 -3.30 13.30
C ASN A 46 -9.85 -4.49 12.91
N ARG A 47 -8.62 -4.54 13.42
CA ARG A 47 -7.72 -5.70 13.23
C ARG A 47 -8.28 -6.95 13.91
N SER A 48 -8.89 -6.84 15.10
CA SER A 48 -9.49 -8.01 15.76
C SER A 48 -10.73 -8.56 15.04
N LYS A 49 -11.42 -7.73 14.25
CA LYS A 49 -12.56 -8.14 13.40
C LYS A 49 -12.14 -8.78 12.07
N LEU A 50 -10.86 -8.67 11.68
CA LEU A 50 -10.38 -9.20 10.40
C LEU A 50 -10.27 -10.72 10.45
N LYS A 51 -11.20 -11.42 9.78
CA LYS A 51 -11.21 -12.89 9.70
C LYS A 51 -10.21 -13.47 8.70
N ILE A 52 -9.96 -12.77 7.59
CA ILE A 52 -9.05 -13.21 6.53
C ILE A 52 -7.81 -12.32 6.57
N ASN A 53 -6.69 -12.90 6.99
CA ASN A 53 -5.41 -12.20 7.05
C ASN A 53 -4.77 -12.21 5.66
N HIS A 54 -4.45 -11.02 5.13
CA HIS A 54 -3.71 -10.86 3.88
C HIS A 54 -2.23 -10.52 4.17
N THR A 55 -1.29 -11.12 3.42
CA THR A 55 0.15 -10.78 3.45
C THR A 55 0.56 -9.80 2.37
N GLY A 56 -0.40 -9.22 1.64
CA GLY A 56 -0.13 -8.18 0.65
C GLY A 56 0.46 -6.89 1.24
N GLY A 57 0.37 -6.71 2.57
CA GLY A 57 0.78 -5.50 3.27
C GLY A 57 -0.05 -4.30 2.84
N SER A 58 0.51 -3.09 3.00
CA SER A 58 -0.14 -1.83 2.60
C SER A 58 0.10 -1.47 1.13
N LYS A 59 0.63 -2.39 0.32
CA LYS A 59 0.92 -2.11 -1.08
C LYS A 59 -0.38 -2.03 -1.89
N LYS A 60 -0.47 -1.04 -2.79
CA LYS A 60 -1.54 -1.00 -3.80
C LYS A 60 -1.52 -2.26 -4.65
N LEU A 61 -2.71 -2.76 -4.99
CA LEU A 61 -2.88 -3.99 -5.77
C LEU A 61 -2.11 -3.98 -7.10
N LYS A 62 -2.20 -2.88 -7.87
CA LYS A 62 -1.48 -2.70 -9.14
C LYS A 62 0.03 -2.90 -9.00
N ARG A 63 0.60 -2.38 -7.90
CA ARG A 63 2.03 -2.54 -7.62
C ARG A 63 2.37 -4.00 -7.32
N LYS A 64 1.53 -4.69 -6.53
CA LYS A 64 1.73 -6.11 -6.23
C LYS A 64 1.64 -6.99 -7.49
N ILE A 65 0.69 -6.70 -8.38
CA ILE A 65 0.57 -7.37 -9.68
C ILE A 65 1.84 -7.17 -10.50
N ALA A 66 2.34 -5.94 -10.63
CA ALA A 66 3.58 -5.66 -11.35
C ALA A 66 4.79 -6.39 -10.74
N GLU A 67 4.92 -6.40 -9.42
CA GLU A 67 6.00 -7.14 -8.73
C GLU A 67 5.93 -8.65 -8.98
N ILE A 68 4.73 -9.23 -9.03
CA ILE A 68 4.57 -10.67 -9.32
C ILE A 68 4.88 -10.93 -10.79
N MET A 69 4.36 -10.11 -11.71
CA MET A 69 4.63 -10.22 -13.15
C MET A 69 6.12 -10.08 -13.48
N MET A 70 6.84 -9.17 -12.81
CA MET A 70 8.30 -9.06 -12.96
C MET A 70 9.05 -10.32 -12.51
N LYS A 71 8.52 -11.06 -11.52
CA LYS A 71 9.13 -12.28 -11.00
C LYS A 71 8.78 -13.51 -11.81
N THR A 72 7.54 -13.64 -12.27
CA THR A 72 7.05 -14.82 -12.98
C THR A 72 7.12 -14.67 -14.50
N GLY A 73 7.24 -13.45 -15.01
CA GLY A 73 7.19 -13.13 -16.45
C GLY A 73 5.80 -13.29 -17.07
N GLN A 74 4.77 -13.55 -16.25
CA GLN A 74 3.42 -13.88 -16.71
C GLN A 74 2.38 -12.89 -16.17
N PRO A 75 1.32 -12.58 -16.92
CA PRO A 75 0.20 -11.79 -16.43
C PRO A 75 -0.45 -12.50 -15.23
N VAL A 76 -0.84 -11.72 -14.22
CA VAL A 76 -1.33 -12.25 -12.95
C VAL A 76 -2.84 -12.05 -12.86
N SER A 77 -3.57 -13.15 -12.81
CA SER A 77 -5.01 -13.12 -12.58
C SER A 77 -5.38 -12.78 -11.14
N ARG A 78 -6.65 -12.40 -10.90
CA ARG A 78 -7.16 -12.16 -9.54
C ARG A 78 -7.08 -13.42 -8.65
N GLY A 79 -7.30 -14.61 -9.22
CA GLY A 79 -7.16 -15.88 -8.51
C GLY A 79 -5.72 -16.16 -8.10
N ASN A 80 -4.76 -15.98 -9.02
CA ASN A 80 -3.33 -16.14 -8.72
C ASN A 80 -2.85 -15.08 -7.71
N LEU A 81 -3.37 -13.86 -7.79
CA LEU A 81 -3.05 -12.81 -6.82
C LEU A 81 -3.53 -13.17 -5.40
N TYR A 82 -4.67 -13.84 -5.28
CA TYR A 82 -5.16 -14.34 -4.00
C TYR A 82 -4.19 -15.35 -3.40
N ILE A 83 -3.69 -16.30 -4.19
CA ILE A 83 -2.65 -17.27 -3.80
C ILE A 83 -1.42 -16.54 -3.25
N HIS A 84 -0.87 -15.60 -4.00
CA HIS A 84 0.33 -14.84 -3.60
C HIS A 84 0.16 -13.97 -2.35
N THR A 85 -1.08 -13.71 -1.92
CA THR A 85 -1.40 -12.81 -0.79
C THR A 85 -2.06 -13.50 0.39
N HIS A 86 -2.50 -14.74 0.24
CA HIS A 86 -3.20 -15.49 1.29
C HIS A 86 -2.59 -16.88 1.55
N MET A 87 -1.55 -17.24 0.80
CA MET A 87 -0.75 -18.43 1.01
C MET A 87 0.69 -18.05 1.37
N ARG A 88 1.33 -18.91 2.16
CA ARG A 88 2.76 -18.86 2.47
C ARG A 88 3.57 -19.46 1.32
N ALA A 89 4.89 -19.28 1.36
CA ALA A 89 5.80 -19.81 0.34
C ALA A 89 5.84 -21.36 0.30
N ASP A 90 5.47 -22.00 1.40
CA ASP A 90 5.32 -23.46 1.53
C ASP A 90 4.01 -23.99 0.90
N GLY A 91 3.14 -23.10 0.38
CA GLY A 91 1.85 -23.47 -0.18
C GLY A 91 0.73 -23.65 0.85
N THR A 92 0.98 -23.41 2.14
CA THR A 92 -0.05 -23.46 3.18
C THR A 92 -0.87 -22.15 3.21
N TYR A 93 -2.15 -22.24 3.54
CA TYR A 93 -2.97 -21.05 3.77
C TYR A 93 -2.64 -20.41 5.12
N ILE A 94 -2.71 -19.09 5.17
CA ILE A 94 -2.42 -18.33 6.40
C ILE A 94 -3.52 -18.54 7.44
N ASN A 95 -4.77 -18.70 7.00
CA ASN A 95 -5.92 -19.01 7.84
C ASN A 95 -6.87 -19.97 7.10
N GLU A 96 -7.66 -20.74 7.86
CA GLU A 96 -8.66 -21.67 7.34
C GLU A 96 -9.77 -20.96 6.55
N GLU A 97 -10.18 -19.78 6.99
CA GLU A 97 -11.12 -18.93 6.23
C GLU A 97 -10.61 -18.62 4.82
N ALA A 98 -9.29 -18.41 4.67
CA ALA A 98 -8.70 -18.17 3.35
C ALA A 98 -8.71 -19.42 2.46
N ARG A 99 -8.53 -20.59 3.09
CA ARG A 99 -8.66 -21.89 2.41
C ARG A 99 -10.08 -22.09 1.91
N ILE A 100 -11.08 -21.88 2.78
CA ILE A 100 -12.50 -22.04 2.45
C ILE A 100 -12.89 -21.10 1.31
N VAL A 101 -12.51 -19.82 1.36
CA VAL A 101 -12.79 -18.86 0.27
C VAL A 101 -12.18 -19.27 -1.06
N ARG A 102 -10.97 -19.85 -1.04
CA ARG A 102 -10.35 -20.34 -2.28
C ARG A 102 -11.03 -21.61 -2.80
N MET A 103 -11.44 -22.51 -1.91
CA MET A 103 -12.05 -23.79 -2.28
C MET A 103 -13.54 -23.69 -2.62
N SER A 104 -14.23 -22.66 -2.14
CA SER A 104 -15.62 -22.38 -2.51
C SER A 104 -15.77 -21.85 -3.93
N VAL A 105 -14.67 -21.38 -4.55
CA VAL A 105 -14.61 -21.09 -5.98
C VAL A 105 -14.32 -22.40 -6.71
N PRO A 106 -15.17 -22.85 -7.66
CA PRO A 106 -14.93 -24.05 -8.42
C PRO A 106 -13.58 -24.00 -9.13
N ALA A 107 -12.79 -25.07 -9.02
CA ALA A 107 -11.45 -25.15 -9.63
C ALA A 107 -11.46 -24.89 -11.14
N GLU A 108 -12.53 -25.31 -11.82
CA GLU A 108 -12.75 -25.11 -13.27
C GLU A 108 -12.82 -23.63 -13.68
N LEU A 109 -13.26 -22.73 -12.79
CA LEU A 109 -13.32 -21.30 -13.08
C LEU A 109 -11.94 -20.64 -12.97
N LEU A 110 -10.97 -21.27 -12.29
CA LEU A 110 -9.61 -20.75 -12.15
C LEU A 110 -8.75 -20.96 -13.40
N ASP A 111 -8.92 -22.09 -14.09
CA ASP A 111 -8.15 -22.45 -15.28
C ASP A 111 -8.58 -21.62 -16.50
N VAL A 112 -9.89 -21.31 -16.62
CA VAL A 112 -10.41 -20.41 -17.66
C VAL A 112 -9.84 -18.99 -17.55
N ILE A 113 -9.59 -18.52 -16.31
CA ILE A 113 -8.99 -17.20 -16.07
C ILE A 113 -7.51 -17.17 -16.46
N GLN A 114 -6.77 -18.28 -16.33
CA GLN A 114 -5.38 -18.35 -16.79
C GLN A 114 -5.30 -18.28 -18.32
N GLN A 115 -6.19 -18.98 -19.03
CA GLN A 115 -6.21 -19.04 -20.50
C GLN A 115 -6.65 -17.73 -21.18
N GLN A 116 -7.54 -16.94 -20.56
CA GLN A 116 -7.95 -15.64 -21.11
C GLN A 116 -6.79 -14.62 -21.17
N SER A 117 -5.88 -14.65 -20.19
CA SER A 117 -4.73 -13.73 -20.16
C SER A 117 -3.67 -13.96 -21.25
N SER A 118 -3.64 -15.15 -21.84
CA SER A 118 -2.75 -15.50 -22.95
C SER A 118 -3.31 -15.07 -24.32
N ASN A 119 -4.63 -14.82 -24.41
CA ASN A 119 -5.32 -14.56 -25.66
C ASN A 119 -5.48 -13.06 -26.00
N ASP A 120 -5.28 -12.17 -25.02
CA ASP A 120 -5.44 -10.72 -25.22
C ASP A 120 -4.22 -10.02 -25.85
N HIS A 121 -3.15 -10.76 -26.18
CA HIS A 121 -1.92 -10.20 -26.77
C HIS A 121 -1.78 -10.35 -28.31
N HIS A 122 -2.81 -10.80 -29.03
CA HIS A 122 -2.76 -10.84 -30.49
C HIS A 122 -3.99 -10.18 -31.15
N SER A 123 -4.13 -8.86 -30.99
CA SER A 123 -4.95 -8.03 -31.89
C SER A 123 -4.63 -6.55 -31.71
N SER A 124 -3.49 -6.11 -32.27
CA SER A 124 -3.36 -4.73 -32.77
C SER A 124 -2.18 -4.63 -33.74
N SER A 125 -2.37 -5.16 -34.94
CA SER A 125 -1.58 -4.81 -36.10
C SER A 125 -2.52 -4.38 -37.22
N ASN A 126 -2.88 -3.09 -37.25
CA ASN A 126 -2.99 -2.38 -38.51
C ASN A 126 -2.89 -0.85 -38.28
N ALA A 127 -1.66 -0.35 -38.20
CA ALA A 127 -1.40 1.07 -38.39
C ALA A 127 -1.36 1.33 -39.91
N ASN A 128 -2.50 1.74 -40.45
CA ASN A 128 -2.66 2.09 -41.84
C ASN A 128 -1.82 3.35 -42.15
N THR A 129 -0.81 3.19 -43.01
CA THR A 129 0.04 4.27 -43.52
C THR A 129 -0.76 5.17 -44.47
N ARG A 130 -0.84 6.47 -44.18
CA ARG A 130 -1.13 7.50 -45.18
C ARG A 130 -0.31 8.75 -44.91
N GLN A 131 0.73 8.93 -45.74
CA GLN A 131 1.22 10.24 -46.18
C GLN A 131 0.21 10.81 -47.21
N PRO A 132 0.08 12.14 -47.40
CA PRO A 132 1.15 13.07 -47.77
C PRO A 132 1.46 14.15 -46.72
#